data_AF-W4LM70-F1
#
_entry.id   AF-W4LM70-F1
#
_cell.length_a   1.000
_cell.length_b   1.000
_cell.length_c   1.000
_cell.angle_alpha   90.00
_cell.angle_beta   90.00
_cell.angle_gamma   90.00
#
_symmetry.space_group_name_H-M   'P 1'
#
loop_
_entity.id
_entity.type
_entity.pdbx_description
1 polymer ?
#
loop_
_entity_poly.entity_id
_entity_poly.type
_entity_poly.pdbx_seq_one_letter_code
_entity_poly.pdbx_strand_id
1 'polypeptide(L)'
;MVVTLQIDEPLASRLQAKAVVQHLSTEDFARMLLGEGLQRLEDSEVWNSQNQRRIDLIRKSSHETLTETEEDELQQLQEVADQRLEARDHELLAHLDRLKQAVNLLPDARSA
;
A
#
# COMPACT_ATOMS: atom_id res chain seq x y z
N MET A 1 -19.03 -18.46 12.49
CA MET A 1 -18.86 -17.63 13.72
C MET A 1 -19.42 -16.26 13.41
N VAL A 2 -20.24 -15.67 14.29
CA VAL A 2 -20.80 -14.32 14.11
C VAL A 2 -20.08 -13.39 15.07
N VAL A 3 -19.57 -12.26 14.56
CA VAL A 3 -18.90 -11.23 15.34
C VAL A 3 -19.67 -9.93 15.15
N THR A 4 -20.03 -9.28 16.26
CA THR A 4 -20.69 -7.97 16.25
C THR A 4 -19.67 -6.89 16.60
N LEU A 5 -19.50 -5.92 15.71
CA LEU A 5 -18.59 -4.79 15.91
C LEU A 5 -19.41 -3.53 16.21
N GLN A 6 -19.08 -2.85 17.29
CA GLN A 6 -19.58 -1.51 17.56
C GLN A 6 -18.63 -0.51 16.91
N ILE A 7 -19.16 0.34 16.04
CA ILE A 7 -18.42 1.42 15.38
C ILE A 7 -19.11 2.74 15.68
N ASP A 8 -18.33 3.82 15.67
CA ASP A 8 -18.84 5.16 15.88
C ASP A 8 -19.66 5.65 14.68
N GLU A 9 -20.62 6.54 14.95
CA GLU A 9 -21.54 7.09 13.96
C GLU A 9 -20.85 7.69 12.72
N PRO A 10 -19.73 8.45 12.84
CA PRO A 10 -19.01 8.96 11.68
C PRO A 10 -18.48 7.85 10.77
N LEU A 11 -17.97 6.76 11.35
CA LEU A 11 -17.45 5.63 10.59
C LEU A 11 -18.58 4.84 9.93
N ALA A 12 -19.69 4.60 10.64
CA ALA A 12 -20.89 3.95 10.10
C ALA A 12 -21.43 4.71 8.88
N SER A 13 -21.58 6.03 9.00
CA SER A 13 -22.04 6.90 7.91
C SER A 13 -21.12 6.83 6.67
N ARG A 14 -19.80 6.86 6.88
CA ARG A 14 -18.82 6.73 5.78
C ARG A 14 -18.86 5.37 5.12
N LEU A 15 -19.06 4.30 5.89
CA LEU A 15 -19.10 2.94 5.39
C LEU A 15 -20.35 2.71 4.54
N GLN A 16 -21.51 3.21 5.00
CA GLN A 16 -22.75 3.19 4.21
C GLN A 16 -22.62 3.97 2.91
N ALA A 17 -22.11 5.20 2.95
CA ALA A 17 -21.94 6.02 1.75
C ALA A 17 -21.04 5.34 0.70
N LYS A 18 -19.95 4.71 1.14
CA LYS A 18 -19.05 3.98 0.23
C LYS A 18 -19.66 2.67 -0.29
N ALA A 19 -20.44 1.95 0.52
CA ALA A 19 -21.14 0.75 0.09
C ALA A 19 -22.14 1.05 -1.05
N VAL A 20 -22.87 2.17 -0.94
CA VAL A 20 -23.80 2.63 -1.99
C VAL A 20 -23.07 2.90 -3.31
N VAL A 21 -21.93 3.59 -3.26
CA VAL A 21 -21.11 3.88 -4.46
C VAL A 21 -20.61 2.58 -5.12
N GLN A 22 -20.33 1.55 -4.33
CA GLN A 22 -19.87 0.25 -4.82
C GLN A 22 -21.00 -0.73 -5.14
N HIS A 23 -22.27 -0.30 -5.03
CA HIS A 23 -23.46 -1.14 -5.22
C HIS A 23 -23.50 -2.41 -4.35
N LEU A 24 -23.00 -2.30 -3.12
CA LEU A 24 -22.95 -3.40 -2.15
C LEU A 24 -23.81 -3.09 -0.93
N SER A 25 -24.23 -4.14 -0.21
CA SER A 25 -24.78 -3.96 1.13
C SER A 25 -23.69 -3.44 2.06
N THR A 26 -24.08 -2.70 3.10
CA THR A 26 -23.13 -2.18 4.10
C THR A 26 -22.38 -3.32 4.79
N GLU A 27 -23.03 -4.47 5.01
CA GLU A 27 -22.39 -5.65 5.61
C GLU A 27 -21.36 -6.29 4.66
N ASP A 28 -21.72 -6.49 3.39
CA ASP A 28 -20.81 -7.11 2.41
C ASP A 28 -19.60 -6.21 2.14
N PHE A 29 -19.81 -4.90 2.06
CA PHE A 29 -18.73 -3.93 1.93
C PHE A 29 -17.82 -3.91 3.16
N ALA A 30 -18.39 -3.98 4.38
CA ALA A 30 -17.60 -4.09 5.61
C ALA A 30 -16.78 -5.39 5.63
N ARG A 31 -17.37 -6.51 5.22
CA ARG A 31 -16.68 -7.81 5.16
C ARG A 31 -15.52 -7.79 4.17
N MET A 32 -15.73 -7.21 2.98
CA MET A 32 -14.69 -7.01 1.99
C MET A 32 -13.55 -6.15 2.55
N LEU A 33 -13.87 -5.00 3.14
CA LEU A 33 -12.86 -4.10 3.74
C LEU A 33 -12.06 -4.76 4.86
N LEU A 34 -12.72 -5.55 5.72
CA LEU A 34 -12.04 -6.29 6.79
C LEU A 34 -11.11 -7.37 6.20
N GLY A 35 -11.55 -8.09 5.17
CA GLY A 35 -10.72 -9.07 4.47
C GLY A 35 -9.50 -8.44 3.81
N GLU A 36 -9.69 -7.36 3.04
CA GLU A 36 -8.59 -6.61 2.43
C GLU A 36 -7.67 -5.99 3.47
N GLY A 37 -8.22 -5.48 4.56
CA GLY A 37 -7.47 -4.87 5.65
C GLY A 37 -6.55 -5.88 6.34
N LEU A 38 -7.07 -7.09 6.62
CA LEU A 38 -6.28 -8.18 7.18
C LEU A 38 -5.18 -8.64 6.22
N GLN A 39 -5.50 -8.84 4.94
CA GLN A 39 -4.49 -9.19 3.94
C GLN A 39 -3.38 -8.14 3.87
N ARG A 40 -3.72 -6.84 3.86
CA ARG A 40 -2.72 -5.77 3.86
C ARG A 40 -1.88 -5.73 5.12
N LEU A 41 -2.45 -6.09 6.28
CA LEU A 41 -1.69 -6.19 7.53
C LEU A 41 -0.71 -7.36 7.48
N GLU A 42 -1.15 -8.54 7.04
CA GLU A 42 -0.29 -9.71 6.85
C GLU A 42 0.83 -9.42 5.85
N ASP A 43 0.50 -8.86 4.68
CA ASP A 43 1.47 -8.45 3.65
C ASP A 43 2.45 -7.38 4.18
N SER A 44 2.01 -6.56 5.14
CA SER A 44 2.87 -5.56 5.78
C SER A 44 3.78 -6.18 6.85
N GLU A 45 3.30 -7.15 7.63
CA GLU A 45 4.12 -7.84 8.64
C GLU A 45 5.20 -8.69 7.99
N VAL A 46 4.83 -9.47 6.97
CA VAL A 46 5.79 -10.24 6.16
C VAL A 46 6.83 -9.31 5.56
N TRP A 47 6.40 -8.21 4.95
CA TRP A 47 7.31 -7.22 4.39
C TRP A 47 8.22 -6.58 5.42
N ASN A 48 7.69 -6.19 6.58
CA ASN A 48 8.49 -5.58 7.64
C ASN A 48 9.59 -6.53 8.12
N SER A 49 9.28 -7.82 8.25
CA SER A 49 10.26 -8.83 8.62
C SER A 49 11.35 -9.01 7.55
N GLN A 50 10.97 -9.07 6.27
CA GLN A 50 11.88 -9.20 5.13
C GLN A 50 12.77 -7.96 4.99
N ASN A 51 12.21 -6.77 5.12
CA ASN A 51 12.95 -5.52 5.02
C ASN A 51 13.90 -5.33 6.22
N GLN A 52 13.50 -5.74 7.43
CA GLN A 52 14.41 -5.75 8.57
C GLN A 52 15.60 -6.67 8.32
N ARG A 53 15.36 -7.89 7.84
CA ARG A 53 16.41 -8.85 7.47
C ARG A 53 17.35 -8.28 6.40
N ARG A 54 16.80 -7.61 5.38
CA ARG A 54 17.56 -6.92 4.34
C ARG A 54 18.49 -5.86 4.94
N ILE A 55 17.99 -5.01 5.84
CA ILE A 55 18.79 -3.98 6.51
C ILE A 55 19.90 -4.61 7.35
N ASP A 56 19.62 -5.72 8.04
CA ASP A 56 20.62 -6.42 8.85
C ASP A 56 21.74 -7.01 7.99
N LEU A 57 21.41 -7.60 6.82
CA LEU A 57 22.40 -8.10 5.87
C LEU A 57 23.23 -6.98 5.24
N ILE A 58 22.63 -5.83 4.89
CA ILE A 58 23.35 -4.64 4.41
C ILE A 58 24.28 -4.09 5.50
N ARG A 59 23.82 -4.08 6.76
CA ARG A 59 24.65 -3.66 7.88
C ARG A 59 25.82 -4.63 8.07
N LYS A 60 25.57 -5.93 7.98
CA LYS A 60 26.60 -6.97 8.07
C LYS A 60 27.64 -6.81 6.97
N SER A 61 27.22 -6.65 5.70
CA SER A 61 28.13 -6.48 4.56
C SER A 61 29.03 -5.24 4.67
N SER A 62 28.61 -4.25 5.44
CA SER A 62 29.41 -3.04 5.71
C SER A 62 30.54 -3.28 6.71
N HIS A 63 30.50 -4.36 7.50
CA HIS A 63 31.48 -4.66 8.55
C HIS A 63 32.22 -5.99 8.30
N GLU A 64 31.61 -6.92 7.58
CA GLU A 64 32.09 -8.28 7.33
C GLU A 64 31.72 -8.75 5.92
N THR A 65 32.47 -9.70 5.37
CA THR A 65 32.08 -10.36 4.11
C THR A 65 30.88 -11.28 4.36
N LEU A 66 29.86 -11.16 3.53
CA LEU A 66 28.70 -12.05 3.57
C LEU A 66 29.08 -13.45 3.06
N THR A 67 28.38 -14.46 3.56
CA THR A 67 28.46 -15.80 2.95
C THR A 67 27.69 -15.82 1.63
N GLU A 68 28.03 -16.74 0.73
CA GLU A 68 27.32 -16.92 -0.55
C GLU A 68 25.80 -17.05 -0.36
N THR A 69 25.38 -17.79 0.67
CA THR A 69 23.95 -17.92 1.05
C THR A 69 23.31 -16.61 1.51
N GLU A 70 24.07 -15.73 2.17
CA GLU A 70 23.58 -14.43 2.64
C GLU A 70 23.56 -13.39 1.51
N GLU A 71 24.47 -13.51 0.53
CA GLU A 71 24.44 -12.70 -0.69
C GLU A 71 23.22 -13.05 -1.55
N ASP A 72 22.95 -14.35 -1.74
CA ASP A 72 21.75 -14.82 -2.43
C ASP A 72 20.47 -14.37 -1.71
N GLU A 73 20.43 -14.47 -0.38
CA GLU A 73 19.31 -14.00 0.44
C GLU A 73 19.11 -12.48 0.27
N LEU A 74 20.20 -11.71 0.36
CA LEU A 74 20.16 -10.27 0.19
C LEU A 74 19.67 -9.87 -1.21
N GLN A 75 20.11 -10.58 -2.25
CA GLN A 75 19.68 -10.35 -3.63
C GLN A 75 18.17 -10.58 -3.79
N GLN A 76 17.65 -11.70 -3.28
CA GLN A 76 16.21 -11.98 -3.31
C GLN A 76 15.40 -10.92 -2.55
N LEU A 77 15.88 -10.47 -1.40
CA LEU A 77 15.23 -9.42 -0.61
C LEU A 77 15.28 -8.05 -1.31
N GLN A 78 16.31 -7.77 -2.11
CA GLN A 78 16.37 -6.57 -2.94
C GLN A 78 15.36 -6.63 -4.08
N GLU A 79 15.23 -7.76 -4.78
CA GLU A 79 14.24 -7.91 -5.86
C GLU A 79 12.80 -7.72 -5.37
N VAL A 80 12.46 -8.27 -4.20
CA VAL A 80 11.14 -8.07 -3.58
C VAL A 80 10.92 -6.59 -3.21
N ALA A 81 11.97 -5.91 -2.76
CA ALA A 81 11.91 -4.48 -2.46
C ALA A 81 11.67 -3.63 -3.71
N ASP A 82 12.38 -3.93 -4.79
CA ASP A 82 12.29 -3.20 -6.06
C ASP A 82 10.90 -3.35 -6.68
N GLN A 83 10.37 -4.58 -6.75
CA GLN A 83 9.01 -4.83 -7.26
C GLN A 83 7.94 -4.02 -6.51
N ARG A 84 8.10 -3.90 -5.18
CA ARG A 84 7.15 -3.15 -4.34
C ARG A 84 7.28 -1.64 -4.53
N LEU A 85 8.50 -1.14 -4.78
CA LEU A 85 8.74 0.27 -5.09
C LEU A 85 8.23 0.63 -6.48
N GLU A 86 8.44 -0.22 -7.48
CA GLU A 86 7.93 -0.03 -8.84
C GLU A 86 6.41 0.16 -8.86
N ALA A 87 5.67 -0.66 -8.10
CA ALA A 87 4.21 -0.51 -8.00
C ALA A 87 3.80 0.87 -7.46
N ARG A 88 4.53 1.39 -6.47
CA ARG A 88 4.29 2.74 -5.94
C ARG A 88 4.71 3.85 -6.88
N ASP A 89 5.80 3.67 -7.59
CA ASP A 89 6.28 4.64 -8.58
C ASP A 89 5.26 4.79 -9.72
N HIS A 90 4.66 3.69 -10.18
CA HIS A 90 3.58 3.73 -11.17
C HIS A 90 2.36 4.51 -10.66
N GLU A 91 1.93 4.29 -9.41
CA GLU A 91 0.82 5.05 -8.82
C GLU A 91 1.12 6.55 -8.72
N LEU A 92 2.34 6.90 -8.30
CA LEU A 92 2.79 8.29 -8.15
C LEU A 92 2.86 9.00 -9.50
N LEU A 93 3.40 8.34 -10.53
CA LEU A 93 3.42 8.84 -11.90
C LEU A 93 2.00 9.04 -12.44
N ALA A 94 1.09 8.09 -12.24
CA ALA A 94 -0.30 8.22 -12.65
C ALA A 94 -1.05 9.35 -11.92
N HIS A 95 -0.68 9.64 -10.67
CA HIS A 95 -1.21 10.79 -9.94
C HIS A 95 -0.68 12.11 -10.51
N LEU A 96 0.62 12.16 -10.80
CA LEU A 96 1.29 13.32 -11.38
C LEU A 96 0.74 13.66 -12.78
N ASP A 97 0.43 12.66 -13.60
CA ASP A 97 -0.20 12.87 -14.91
C ASP A 97 -1.62 13.43 -14.79
N ARG A 98 -2.41 12.96 -13.82
CA ARG A 98 -3.73 13.54 -13.52
C ARG A 98 -3.64 15.00 -13.08
N LEU A 99 -2.65 15.34 -12.25
CA LEU A 99 -2.40 16.72 -11.84
C LEU A 99 -1.97 17.59 -13.03
N LYS A 100 -1.07 17.11 -13.89
CA LYS A 100 -0.69 17.83 -15.12
C LYS A 100 -1.89 18.09 -16.02
N GLN A 101 -2.76 17.09 -16.22
CA GLN A 101 -3.98 17.27 -17.00
C GLN A 101 -4.91 18.30 -16.37
N ALA A 102 -5.11 18.25 -15.06
CA ALA A 102 -5.93 19.23 -14.34
C ALA A 102 -5.36 20.65 -14.48
N VAL A 103 -4.04 20.81 -14.38
CA VAL A 103 -3.36 22.12 -14.57
C VAL A 103 -3.50 22.62 -16.01
N ASN A 104 -3.36 21.75 -17.02
CA ASN A 104 -3.54 22.12 -18.42
C ASN A 104 -4.98 22.49 -18.79
N LEU A 105 -5.96 22.03 -18.00
CA LEU A 105 -7.38 22.34 -18.18
C LEU A 105 -7.82 23.59 -17.40
N LEU A 106 -6.94 24.18 -16.58
CA LEU A 106 -7.23 25.46 -15.93
C LEU A 106 -7.19 26.57 -17.00
N PRO A 107 -8.26 27.38 -17.12
CA PRO A 107 -8.24 28.53 -18.02
C PRO A 107 -7.18 29.51 -17.55
N ASP A 108 -6.42 30.04 -18.50
CA ASP A 108 -5.37 31.02 -18.25
C ASP A 108 -5.96 32.22 -17.49
N ALA A 109 -5.53 32.45 -16.25
CA ALA A 109 -6.01 33.55 -15.41
C ALA A 109 -5.57 34.94 -15.92
N ARG A 110 -5.10 35.04 -17.16
CA ARG A 110 -4.67 36.26 -17.85
C ARG A 110 -5.59 36.69 -18.99
N SER A 111 -6.73 36.04 -19.17
CA SER A 111 -7.78 36.47 -20.10
C SER A 111 -8.99 37.03 -19.34
N ALA A 112 -8.77 38.09 -18.56
CA ALA A 112 -9.82 38.95 -18.01
C ALA A 112 -9.37 40.41 -18.13
#